data_AF-A0A2V6EDP2-F1
#
_entry.id   AF-A0A2V6EDP2-F1
#
_cell.length_a   1.000
_cell.length_b   1.000
_cell.length_c   1.000
_cell.angle_alpha   90.00
_cell.angle_beta   90.00
_cell.angle_gamma   90.00
#
_symmetry.space_group_name_H-M   'P 1'
#
loop_
_entity.id
_entity.type
_entity.pdbx_description
1 polymer ?
#
loop_
_entity_poly.entity_id
_entity_poly.type
_entity_poly.pdbx_seq_one_letter_code
_entity_poly.pdbx_strand_id
1 'polypeptide(L)'
;MKKNIFAVCFLFALAGCDIGGIRGNGHLITEQRKFDPFINIETGGAFRVEWHSGAPSASITVDENLMQYVEMEVRDKVLHVRTTRSVRPTHSIKLELTSNALEGASFSGASRLNAHQLSGPKFYLETTGASNVVLDGAVDELVANMTGASDLRAESLQ
;
A
#
# COMPACT_ATOMS: atom_id res chain seq x y z
N MET A 1 37.43 16.13 -48.56
CA MET A 1 37.61 15.05 -47.57
C MET A 1 37.86 15.68 -46.20
N LYS A 2 36.94 15.47 -45.24
CA LYS A 2 37.16 15.42 -43.79
C LYS A 2 35.76 15.33 -43.12
N LYS A 3 35.38 14.10 -42.75
CA LYS A 3 34.20 13.77 -41.96
C LYS A 3 34.52 14.14 -40.51
N ASN A 4 33.77 15.05 -39.90
CA ASN A 4 33.83 15.28 -38.46
C ASN A 4 32.53 14.74 -37.84
N ILE A 5 32.63 13.51 -37.32
CA ILE A 5 31.61 12.86 -36.50
C ILE A 5 31.65 13.54 -35.14
N PHE A 6 30.64 14.34 -34.82
CA PHE A 6 30.43 14.84 -33.46
C PHE A 6 29.64 13.77 -32.69
N ALA A 7 30.37 12.88 -32.01
CA ALA A 7 29.78 11.94 -31.07
C ALA A 7 29.42 12.72 -29.79
N VAL A 8 28.14 13.05 -29.64
CA VAL A 8 27.61 13.56 -28.37
C VAL A 8 27.36 12.35 -27.46
N CYS A 9 28.35 12.04 -26.62
CA CYS A 9 28.15 11.17 -25.46
C CYS A 9 27.20 11.88 -24.50
N PHE A 10 25.91 11.51 -24.56
CA PHE A 10 24.93 11.92 -23.57
C PHE A 10 25.28 11.21 -22.26
N LEU A 11 26.00 11.93 -21.41
CA LEU A 11 26.30 11.53 -20.04
C LEU A 11 24.96 11.42 -19.30
N PHE A 12 24.41 10.21 -19.19
CA PHE A 12 23.33 9.95 -18.25
C PHE A 12 23.90 10.23 -16.86
N ALA A 13 23.61 11.42 -16.35
CA ALA A 13 23.76 11.71 -14.94
C ALA A 13 22.95 10.64 -14.20
N LEU A 14 23.66 9.73 -13.54
CA LEU A 14 23.09 8.89 -12.50
C LEU A 14 22.56 9.86 -11.44
N ALA A 15 21.29 10.24 -11.57
CA ALA A 15 20.49 10.68 -10.44
C ALA A 15 20.44 9.47 -9.51
N GLY A 16 21.46 9.35 -8.66
CA GLY A 16 21.42 8.43 -7.54
C GLY A 16 20.18 8.81 -6.77
N CYS A 17 19.16 7.94 -6.79
CA CYS A 17 18.14 8.00 -5.76
C CYS A 17 18.90 8.05 -4.45
N ASP A 18 18.71 9.11 -3.68
CA ASP A 18 19.14 9.16 -2.30
C ASP A 18 18.35 8.06 -1.59
N ILE A 19 18.91 6.85 -1.59
CA ILE A 19 18.35 5.71 -0.88
C ILE A 19 18.78 5.94 0.57
N GLY A 20 18.26 7.00 1.17
CA GLY A 20 18.30 7.32 2.58
C GLY A 20 17.04 6.76 3.25
N GLY A 21 17.18 6.32 4.49
CA GLY A 21 16.03 5.84 5.25
C GLY A 21 16.46 5.17 6.54
N ILE A 22 15.62 5.29 7.56
CA ILE A 22 15.88 4.70 8.87
C ILE A 22 15.75 3.19 8.74
N ARG A 23 16.84 2.47 8.99
CA ARG A 23 16.90 1.02 8.86
C ARG A 23 16.19 0.35 10.03
N GLY A 24 15.35 -0.64 9.73
CA GLY A 24 14.73 -1.50 10.74
C GLY A 24 15.77 -2.29 11.52
N ASN A 25 15.51 -2.53 12.80
CA ASN A 25 16.39 -3.26 13.71
C ASN A 25 16.22 -4.79 13.64
N GLY A 26 15.29 -5.31 12.84
CA GLY A 26 15.00 -6.74 12.72
C GLY A 26 14.11 -7.30 13.81
N HIS A 27 13.77 -6.51 14.84
CA HIS A 27 12.90 -6.93 15.92
C HIS A 27 11.46 -6.53 15.61
N LEU A 28 10.67 -7.45 15.06
CA LEU A 28 9.28 -7.17 14.70
C LEU A 28 8.41 -7.12 15.95
N ILE A 29 7.61 -6.06 16.06
CA ILE A 29 6.56 -5.91 17.07
C ILE A 29 5.21 -5.75 16.37
N THR A 30 4.14 -6.08 17.07
CA THR A 30 2.77 -5.84 16.62
C THR A 30 2.05 -4.93 17.60
N GLU A 31 1.44 -3.86 17.08
CA GLU A 31 0.52 -3.03 17.85
C GLU A 31 -0.89 -3.20 17.30
N GLN A 32 -1.82 -3.55 18.19
CA GLN A 32 -3.24 -3.53 17.88
C GLN A 32 -3.85 -2.26 18.46
N ARG A 33 -4.62 -1.54 17.65
CA ARG A 33 -5.32 -0.33 18.08
C ARG A 33 -6.80 -0.46 17.71
N LYS A 34 -7.65 0.05 18.59
CA LYS A 34 -9.06 0.26 18.27
C LYS A 34 -9.15 1.57 17.51
N PHE A 35 -9.80 1.52 16.36
CA PHE A 35 -10.07 2.68 15.55
C PHE A 35 -11.58 2.90 15.45
N ASP A 36 -11.96 4.12 15.12
CA ASP A 36 -13.31 4.39 14.65
C ASP A 36 -13.59 3.51 13.41
N PRO A 37 -14.86 3.13 13.16
CA PRO A 37 -15.21 2.35 11.99
C PRO A 37 -14.76 3.04 10.69
N PHE A 38 -14.08 2.29 9.84
CA PHE A 38 -13.67 2.69 8.50
C PHE A 38 -14.21 1.69 7.49
N ILE A 39 -14.38 2.12 6.25
CA ILE A 39 -14.82 1.30 5.12
C ILE A 39 -13.92 1.49 3.89
N ASN A 40 -12.96 2.41 4.00
CA ASN A 40 -11.95 2.70 2.99
C ASN A 40 -10.56 2.67 3.62
N ILE A 41 -9.54 2.36 2.82
CA ILE A 41 -8.13 2.47 3.21
C ILE A 41 -7.38 3.35 2.22
N GLU A 42 -6.52 4.22 2.74
CA GLU A 42 -5.54 4.95 1.94
C GLU A 42 -4.15 4.75 2.54
N THR A 43 -3.18 4.35 1.72
CA THR A 43 -1.80 4.22 2.18
C THR A 43 -0.79 4.89 1.26
N GLY A 44 0.23 5.47 1.88
CA GLY A 44 1.37 6.08 1.19
C GLY A 44 2.69 5.45 1.63
N GLY A 45 3.33 4.69 0.74
CA GLY A 45 4.60 4.03 1.01
C GLY A 45 4.60 2.58 0.54
N ALA A 46 5.21 1.69 1.35
CA ALA A 46 5.32 0.27 1.04
C ALA A 46 4.67 -0.58 2.13
N PHE A 47 3.45 -1.05 1.87
CA PHE A 47 2.64 -1.79 2.83
C PHE A 47 2.13 -3.11 2.25
N ARG A 48 1.99 -4.11 3.13
CA ARG A 48 1.22 -5.32 2.84
C ARG A 48 -0.03 -5.30 3.70
N VAL A 49 -1.20 -5.31 3.07
CA VAL A 49 -2.50 -5.14 3.72
C VAL A 49 -3.33 -6.39 3.51
N GLU A 50 -3.67 -7.07 4.61
CA GLU A 50 -4.70 -8.10 4.62
C GLU A 50 -5.97 -7.52 5.23
N TRP A 51 -7.06 -7.49 4.46
CA TRP A 51 -8.29 -6.85 4.86
C TRP A 51 -9.48 -7.81 4.74
N HIS A 52 -10.20 -8.00 5.84
CA HIS A 52 -11.34 -8.90 5.91
C HIS A 52 -12.60 -8.15 6.33
N SER A 53 -13.76 -8.66 5.92
CA SER A 53 -15.03 -8.24 6.50
C SER A 53 -15.15 -8.69 7.96
N GLY A 54 -15.63 -7.82 8.84
CA GLY A 54 -15.82 -8.13 10.26
C GLY A 54 -15.85 -6.90 11.18
N ALA A 55 -15.86 -7.13 12.50
CA ALA A 55 -15.87 -6.02 13.47
C ALA A 55 -14.64 -5.12 13.29
N PRO A 56 -14.76 -3.77 13.36
CA PRO A 56 -13.65 -2.86 13.12
C PRO A 56 -12.42 -3.14 13.99
N SER A 57 -11.29 -3.42 13.36
CA SER A 57 -9.99 -3.61 14.02
C SER A 57 -8.86 -3.30 13.05
N ALA A 58 -7.73 -2.86 13.58
CA ALA A 58 -6.49 -2.81 12.82
C ALA A 58 -5.30 -3.12 13.71
N SER A 59 -4.38 -3.93 13.16
CA SER A 59 -3.07 -4.17 13.73
C SER A 59 -1.98 -3.82 12.70
N ILE A 60 -0.82 -3.46 13.22
CA ILE A 60 0.37 -3.20 12.41
C ILE A 60 1.56 -3.97 12.97
N THR A 61 2.27 -4.66 12.08
CA THR A 61 3.54 -5.34 12.40
C THR A 61 4.69 -4.71 11.63
N VAL A 62 5.74 -4.28 12.35
CA VAL A 62 6.93 -3.62 11.81
C VAL A 62 8.11 -3.76 12.77
N ASP A 63 9.34 -3.47 12.32
CA ASP A 63 10.51 -3.30 13.19
C ASP A 63 10.23 -2.28 14.32
N GLU A 64 10.57 -2.64 15.55
CA GLU A 64 10.30 -1.87 16.77
C GLU A 64 10.77 -0.42 16.67
N ASN A 65 11.99 -0.18 16.17
CA ASN A 65 12.54 1.16 16.06
C ASN A 65 11.82 2.03 15.02
N LEU A 66 11.03 1.43 14.12
CA LEU A 66 10.29 2.11 13.06
C LEU A 66 8.83 2.41 13.43
N MET A 67 8.27 1.75 14.44
CA MET A 67 6.86 1.91 14.86
C MET A 67 6.51 3.38 15.12
N GLN A 68 7.42 4.14 15.73
CA GLN A 68 7.25 5.57 16.01
C GLN A 68 7.08 6.46 14.76
N TYR A 69 7.42 5.94 13.58
CA TYR A 69 7.29 6.65 12.31
C TYR A 69 6.06 6.21 11.51
N VAL A 70 5.27 5.27 12.01
CA VAL A 70 4.01 4.89 11.37
C VAL A 70 2.86 5.64 12.02
N GLU A 71 2.13 6.38 11.19
CA GLU A 71 0.90 7.04 11.58
C GLU A 71 -0.30 6.30 10.99
N MET A 72 -1.31 6.09 11.82
CA MET A 72 -2.59 5.49 11.47
C MET A 72 -3.69 6.32 12.09
N GLU A 73 -4.63 6.78 11.27
CA GLU A 73 -5.76 7.58 11.72
C GLU A 73 -6.98 7.33 10.84
N VAL A 74 -8.17 7.44 11.43
CA VAL A 74 -9.42 7.37 10.68
C VAL A 74 -9.97 8.78 10.52
N ARG A 75 -10.23 9.18 9.28
CA ARG A 75 -10.95 10.43 8.94
C ARG A 75 -11.98 10.12 7.87
N ASP A 76 -13.20 10.62 8.04
CA ASP A 76 -14.28 10.43 7.06
C ASP A 76 -14.49 8.97 6.63
N LYS A 77 -14.36 8.03 7.59
CA LYS A 77 -14.42 6.56 7.39
C LYS A 77 -13.31 5.98 6.49
N VAL A 78 -12.23 6.71 6.28
CA VAL A 78 -11.01 6.26 5.62
C VAL A 78 -9.93 6.04 6.67
N LEU A 79 -9.36 4.83 6.71
CA LEU A 79 -8.13 4.58 7.46
C LEU A 79 -6.93 5.05 6.63
N HIS A 80 -6.31 6.15 7.04
CA HIS A 80 -5.09 6.65 6.44
C HIS A 80 -3.88 6.04 7.16
N VAL A 81 -2.98 5.41 6.40
CA VAL A 81 -1.74 4.85 6.94
C VAL A 81 -0.54 5.35 6.16
N ARG A 82 0.42 5.94 6.87
CA ARG A 82 1.62 6.52 6.25
C ARG A 82 2.83 6.38 7.14
N THR A 83 4.00 6.52 6.52
CA THR A 83 5.26 6.72 7.24
C THR A 83 5.63 8.19 7.27
N THR A 84 6.00 8.74 8.43
CA THR A 84 6.35 10.16 8.60
C THR A 84 7.77 10.48 8.14
N ARG A 85 8.58 9.43 7.95
CA ARG A 85 9.96 9.50 7.47
C ARG A 85 10.21 8.38 6.46
N SER A 86 11.24 8.53 5.65
CA SER A 86 11.74 7.42 4.83
C SER A 86 12.26 6.30 5.73
N VAL A 87 11.66 5.11 5.62
CA VAL A 87 12.01 3.93 6.41
C VAL A 87 12.42 2.78 5.51
N ARG A 88 13.27 1.90 6.04
CA ARG A 88 13.79 0.71 5.39
C ARG A 88 13.61 -0.48 6.32
N PRO A 89 12.37 -0.97 6.43
CA PRO A 89 12.07 -2.07 7.34
C PRO A 89 12.78 -3.34 6.86
N THR A 90 13.09 -4.23 7.80
CA THR A 90 13.73 -5.51 7.45
C THR A 90 12.77 -6.47 6.76
N HIS A 91 11.46 -6.27 6.98
CA HIS A 91 10.35 -6.99 6.38
C HIS A 91 9.28 -6.00 5.88
N SER A 92 8.34 -6.45 5.05
CA SER A 92 7.20 -5.60 4.67
C SER A 92 6.42 -5.14 5.91
N ILE A 93 6.07 -3.86 5.99
CA ILE A 93 5.16 -3.35 7.02
C ILE A 93 3.79 -4.00 6.77
N LYS A 94 3.33 -4.81 7.71
CA LYS A 94 2.10 -5.59 7.57
C LYS A 94 0.96 -4.89 8.31
N LEU A 95 -0.16 -4.71 7.63
CA LEU A 95 -1.43 -4.28 8.20
C LEU A 95 -2.42 -5.45 8.14
N GLU A 96 -3.06 -5.76 9.27
CA GLU A 96 -4.20 -6.67 9.31
C GLU A 96 -5.43 -5.87 9.74
N LEU A 97 -6.42 -5.81 8.86
CA LEU A 97 -7.58 -4.95 8.99
C LEU A 97 -8.86 -5.77 8.98
N THR A 98 -9.83 -5.34 9.78
CA THR A 98 -11.21 -5.81 9.71
C THR A 98 -12.16 -4.62 9.73
N SER A 99 -13.20 -4.65 8.90
CA SER A 99 -14.26 -3.63 8.87
C SER A 99 -15.59 -4.20 8.42
N ASN A 100 -16.70 -3.58 8.83
CA ASN A 100 -18.04 -4.09 8.53
C ASN A 100 -18.39 -4.02 7.03
N ALA A 101 -17.72 -3.14 6.29
CA ALA A 101 -17.82 -2.99 4.85
C ALA A 101 -16.44 -2.61 4.29
N LEU A 102 -16.20 -3.00 3.05
CA LEU A 102 -14.98 -2.76 2.30
C LEU A 102 -15.42 -2.11 0.99
N GLU A 103 -15.33 -0.78 0.90
CA GLU A 103 -15.84 -0.01 -0.24
C GLU A 103 -14.72 0.51 -1.15
N GLY A 104 -13.51 0.66 -0.63
CA GLY A 104 -12.41 1.10 -1.47
C GLY A 104 -11.04 1.11 -0.84
N ALA A 105 -10.04 1.09 -1.71
CA ALA A 105 -8.64 1.10 -1.34
C ALA A 105 -7.82 1.96 -2.30
N SER A 106 -6.99 2.85 -1.74
CA SER A 106 -6.05 3.68 -2.49
C SER A 106 -4.62 3.46 -2.01
N PHE A 107 -3.72 3.16 -2.95
CA PHE A 107 -2.32 2.88 -2.66
C PHE A 107 -1.39 3.74 -3.52
N SER A 108 -0.46 4.43 -2.88
CA SER A 108 0.68 5.06 -3.56
C SER A 108 1.99 4.43 -3.09
N GLY A 109 2.84 4.03 -4.04
CA GLY A 109 4.12 3.38 -3.78
C GLY A 109 4.14 1.89 -4.10
N ALA A 110 4.71 1.09 -3.21
CA ALA A 110 5.01 -0.33 -3.44
C ALA A 110 4.17 -1.23 -2.50
N SER A 111 2.96 -1.58 -2.92
CA SER A 111 1.96 -2.14 -2.00
C SER A 111 1.44 -3.52 -2.41
N ARG A 112 0.95 -4.27 -1.44
CA ARG A 112 0.17 -5.48 -1.66
C ARG A 112 -1.13 -5.39 -0.88
N LEU A 113 -2.24 -5.71 -1.53
CA LEU A 113 -3.55 -5.83 -0.89
C LEU A 113 -4.09 -7.24 -1.15
N ASN A 114 -4.46 -7.97 -0.11
CA ASN A 114 -5.44 -9.04 -0.22
C ASN A 114 -6.70 -8.64 0.54
N ALA A 115 -7.80 -8.46 -0.18
CA ALA A 115 -9.11 -8.13 0.38
C ALA A 115 -10.05 -9.32 0.21
N HIS A 116 -10.60 -9.77 1.32
CA HIS A 116 -11.38 -11.00 1.39
C HIS A 116 -12.84 -10.71 1.74
N GLN A 117 -13.75 -11.51 1.18
CA GLN A 117 -15.18 -11.44 1.46
C GLN A 117 -15.76 -10.05 1.20
N LEU A 118 -15.35 -9.42 0.09
CA LEU A 118 -15.97 -8.20 -0.39
C LEU A 118 -17.46 -8.43 -0.58
N SER A 119 -18.27 -7.46 -0.16
CA SER A 119 -19.71 -7.48 -0.35
C SER A 119 -20.27 -6.08 -0.48
N GLY A 120 -21.20 -5.89 -1.40
CA GLY A 120 -21.90 -4.62 -1.57
C GLY A 120 -21.97 -4.16 -3.03
N PRO A 121 -22.50 -2.95 -3.25
CA PRO A 121 -22.78 -2.48 -4.60
C PRO A 121 -21.52 -2.15 -5.38
N LYS A 122 -20.42 -1.81 -4.71
CA LYS A 122 -19.23 -1.29 -5.40
C LYS A 122 -17.96 -1.43 -4.58
N PHE A 123 -16.86 -1.73 -5.26
CA PHE A 123 -15.50 -1.59 -4.73
C PHE A 123 -14.66 -0.68 -5.62
N TYR A 124 -14.05 0.36 -5.04
CA TYR A 124 -13.15 1.29 -5.73
C TYR A 124 -11.69 0.97 -5.41
N LEU A 125 -10.90 0.67 -6.43
CA LEU A 125 -9.47 0.42 -6.30
C LEU A 125 -8.68 1.48 -7.07
N GLU A 126 -7.80 2.20 -6.38
CA GLU A 126 -6.84 3.11 -7.00
C GLU A 126 -5.41 2.71 -6.60
N THR A 127 -4.52 2.56 -7.58
CA THR A 127 -3.11 2.31 -7.31
C THR A 127 -2.21 3.16 -8.20
N THR A 128 -1.16 3.74 -7.60
CA THR A 128 -0.07 4.41 -8.32
C THR A 128 1.27 3.87 -7.83
N GLY A 129 2.05 3.25 -8.73
CA GLY A 129 3.37 2.72 -8.42
C GLY A 129 3.49 1.24 -8.78
N ALA A 130 3.90 0.41 -7.83
CA ALA A 130 4.04 -1.04 -8.01
C ALA A 130 3.13 -1.77 -7.03
N SER A 131 2.01 -2.31 -7.49
CA SER A 131 1.01 -2.91 -6.60
C SER A 131 0.58 -4.29 -7.04
N ASN A 132 0.47 -5.22 -6.08
CA ASN A 132 -0.17 -6.52 -6.31
C ASN A 132 -1.46 -6.59 -5.50
N VAL A 133 -2.59 -6.79 -6.17
CA VAL A 133 -3.90 -6.80 -5.54
C VAL A 133 -4.61 -8.13 -5.78
N VAL A 134 -5.17 -8.72 -4.73
CA VAL A 134 -6.01 -9.92 -4.79
C VAL A 134 -7.35 -9.60 -4.13
N LEU A 135 -8.45 -9.83 -4.85
CA LEU A 135 -9.82 -9.56 -4.40
C LEU A 135 -10.66 -10.84 -4.50
N ASP A 136 -11.42 -11.15 -3.45
CA ASP A 136 -12.48 -12.16 -3.48
C ASP A 136 -13.76 -11.68 -2.79
N GLY A 137 -14.89 -12.30 -3.12
CA GLY A 137 -16.20 -11.96 -2.60
C GLY A 137 -17.22 -11.75 -3.72
N ALA A 138 -18.23 -10.91 -3.47
CA ALA A 138 -19.28 -10.58 -4.42
C ALA A 138 -19.58 -9.07 -4.42
N VAL A 139 -19.38 -8.37 -5.53
CA VAL A 139 -19.72 -6.94 -5.65
C VAL A 139 -20.42 -6.66 -6.98
N ASP A 140 -21.40 -5.76 -6.98
CA ASP A 140 -22.12 -5.46 -8.23
C ASP A 140 -21.22 -4.74 -9.27
N GLU A 141 -20.22 -3.97 -8.80
CA GLU A 141 -19.29 -3.23 -9.65
C GLU A 141 -17.88 -3.14 -9.03
N LEU A 142 -16.85 -3.45 -9.82
CA LEU A 142 -15.45 -3.14 -9.50
C LEU A 142 -14.97 -2.00 -10.40
N VAL A 143 -14.51 -0.90 -9.79
CA VAL A 143 -13.83 0.19 -10.51
C VAL A 143 -12.37 0.21 -10.12
N ALA A 144 -11.50 -0.17 -11.04
CA ALA A 144 -10.06 -0.25 -10.81
C ALA A 144 -9.28 0.73 -11.71
N ASN A 145 -8.57 1.68 -11.09
CA ASN A 145 -7.63 2.58 -11.73
C ASN A 145 -6.22 2.25 -11.25
N MET A 146 -5.41 1.66 -12.13
CA MET A 146 -4.08 1.15 -11.73
C MET A 146 -3.02 1.70 -12.67
N THR A 147 -2.10 2.49 -12.12
CA THR A 147 -1.00 3.14 -12.85
C THR A 147 0.34 2.62 -12.37
N GLY A 148 1.19 2.20 -13.32
CA GLY A 148 2.55 1.72 -13.05
C GLY A 148 2.69 0.20 -13.20
N ALA A 149 3.60 -0.39 -12.43
CA ALA A 149 3.89 -1.83 -12.46
C ALA A 149 2.95 -2.58 -11.51
N SER A 150 1.67 -2.62 -11.86
CA SER A 150 0.62 -3.19 -11.01
C SER A 150 -0.06 -4.40 -11.63
N ASP A 151 -0.55 -5.28 -10.76
CA ASP A 151 -1.19 -6.55 -11.10
C ASP A 151 -2.43 -6.76 -10.21
N LEU A 152 -3.55 -7.16 -10.82
CA LEU A 152 -4.83 -7.38 -10.15
C LEU A 152 -5.33 -8.78 -10.45
N ARG A 153 -5.56 -9.56 -9.40
CA ARG A 153 -6.22 -10.87 -9.42
C ARG A 153 -7.59 -10.75 -8.78
N ALA A 154 -8.62 -10.93 -9.58
CA ALA A 154 -10.02 -10.87 -9.14
C ALA A 154 -10.81 -12.05 -9.71
N GLU A 155 -10.16 -13.18 -10.01
CA GLU A 155 -10.83 -14.36 -10.58
C GLU A 155 -11.86 -14.98 -9.61
N SER A 156 -11.70 -14.71 -8.31
CA SER A 156 -12.60 -15.14 -7.24
C SER A 156 -13.63 -14.08 -6.83
N LEU A 157 -13.71 -12.98 -7.57
CA LEU A 157 -14.70 -11.91 -7.34
C LEU A 157 -15.91 -12.14 -8.25
N GLN A 158 -17.10 -12.18 -7.66
CA GLN A 158 -18.38 -12.43 -8.34
C GLN A 158 -19.19 -11.15 -8.51
#